data_AF-A0A2T1HMR7-F1
#
_entry.id   AF-A0A2T1HMR7-F1
#
_cell.length_a   1.000
_cell.length_b   1.000
_cell.length_c   1.000
_cell.angle_alpha   90.00
_cell.angle_beta   90.00
_cell.angle_gamma   90.00
#
_symmetry.space_group_name_H-M   'P 1'
#
loop_
_entity.id
_entity.type
_entity.pdbx_description
1 polymer ?
#
loop_
_entity_poly.entity_id
_entity_poly.type
_entity_poly.pdbx_seq_one_letter_code
_entity_poly.pdbx_strand_id
1 'polypeptide(L)'
;MKRTGIAVMACAAAVFLAGPLRADEGAKGLVTSHWAASLDPFKRGLVADMRDSAAGLKDDRRASAMAALNRARHLALATTTVGSLDQQTAQAFRQAHDAIKKARALVQDGRPERAAEVLGQAASGLEKAPTGQPAAFGAADVLSGALGQTAVNARGESLGTLNALRADKDHLVADLRVGGVLGLGAKTISLDAEQVLLGRPYVALATEARATDLRRKSSRRGSP
;
A
#
# COMPACT_ATOMS: atom_id res chain seq x y z
N MET A 1 -57.51 -44.95 -29.13
CA MET A 1 -57.30 -43.95 -28.05
C MET A 1 -56.66 -44.63 -26.85
N LYS A 2 -55.54 -44.10 -26.33
CA LYS A 2 -55.04 -44.27 -24.95
C LYS A 2 -53.82 -43.34 -24.77
N ARG A 3 -53.67 -42.70 -23.60
CA ARG A 3 -52.53 -41.83 -23.23
C ARG A 3 -51.90 -42.37 -21.96
N THR A 4 -50.62 -42.76 -22.03
CA THR A 4 -49.67 -42.97 -20.92
C THR A 4 -48.31 -43.27 -21.55
N GLY A 5 -47.16 -42.86 -21.02
CA GLY A 5 -46.90 -41.94 -19.91
C GLY A 5 -45.39 -41.88 -19.69
N ILE A 6 -44.74 -40.75 -19.96
CA ILE A 6 -43.27 -40.66 -19.99
C ILE A 6 -42.73 -40.44 -18.57
N ALA A 7 -42.05 -41.43 -18.01
CA ALA A 7 -41.31 -41.29 -16.76
C ALA A 7 -39.86 -40.87 -17.06
N VAL A 8 -39.56 -39.57 -16.96
CA VAL A 8 -38.18 -39.07 -17.03
C VAL A 8 -37.55 -39.18 -15.64
N MET A 9 -36.45 -39.94 -15.54
CA MET A 9 -35.70 -40.14 -14.31
C MET A 9 -34.96 -38.85 -13.92
N ALA A 10 -35.45 -38.14 -12.90
CA ALA A 10 -34.86 -36.88 -12.45
C ALA A 10 -33.54 -37.11 -11.70
N CYS A 11 -32.42 -36.76 -12.33
CA CYS A 11 -31.10 -36.84 -11.71
C CYS A 11 -30.88 -35.62 -10.79
N ALA A 12 -30.80 -35.86 -9.48
CA ALA A 12 -30.72 -34.80 -8.46
C ALA A 12 -29.30 -34.21 -8.36
N ALA A 13 -28.92 -33.38 -9.32
CA ALA A 13 -27.71 -32.56 -9.24
C ALA A 13 -27.90 -31.43 -8.22
N ALA A 14 -27.17 -31.47 -7.11
CA ALA A 14 -27.19 -30.44 -6.08
C ALA A 14 -26.47 -29.16 -6.54
N VAL A 15 -27.19 -28.31 -7.28
CA VAL A 15 -26.72 -26.97 -7.65
C VAL A 15 -26.61 -26.11 -6.40
N PHE A 16 -25.39 -25.82 -5.98
CA PHE A 16 -25.15 -24.82 -4.94
C PHE A 16 -25.69 -23.46 -5.39
N LEU A 17 -26.51 -22.84 -4.54
CA LEU A 17 -27.07 -21.50 -4.74
C LEU A 17 -26.00 -20.41 -4.51
N ALA A 18 -24.97 -20.40 -5.36
CA ALA A 18 -24.13 -19.24 -5.59
C ALA A 18 -24.94 -18.21 -6.40
N GLY A 19 -25.83 -17.48 -5.71
CA GLY A 19 -26.61 -16.41 -6.33
C GLY A 19 -25.68 -15.34 -6.93
N PRO A 20 -26.01 -14.78 -8.11
CA PRO A 20 -25.17 -13.76 -8.73
C PRO A 20 -25.15 -12.52 -7.84
N LEU A 21 -23.97 -12.13 -7.37
CA LEU A 21 -23.75 -10.80 -6.80
C LEU A 21 -24.06 -9.77 -7.89
N ARG A 22 -25.21 -9.10 -7.77
CA ARG A 22 -25.55 -7.95 -8.62
C ARG A 22 -24.44 -6.90 -8.48
N ALA A 23 -23.81 -6.57 -9.60
CA ALA A 23 -23.22 -5.25 -9.74
C ALA A 23 -24.37 -4.26 -9.87
N ASP A 24 -24.56 -3.42 -8.85
CA ASP A 24 -25.57 -2.38 -8.78
C ASP A 24 -24.95 -1.12 -8.13
N GLU A 25 -25.59 0.03 -8.26
CA GLU A 25 -24.87 1.31 -8.28
C GLU A 25 -24.48 1.92 -6.91
N GLY A 26 -23.20 2.28 -6.77
CA GLY A 26 -22.76 3.54 -6.12
C GLY A 26 -22.76 3.66 -4.58
N ALA A 27 -21.61 3.37 -3.93
CA ALA A 27 -21.28 3.79 -2.57
C ALA A 27 -19.79 4.23 -2.44
N LYS A 28 -19.34 4.70 -1.25
CA LYS A 28 -17.97 5.22 -1.03
C LYS A 28 -17.35 4.83 0.37
N GLY A 29 -16.46 3.82 0.47
CA GLY A 29 -15.47 3.64 1.60
C GLY A 29 -14.82 2.26 1.88
N LEU A 30 -13.89 1.98 2.83
CA LEU A 30 -13.03 2.79 3.75
C LEU A 30 -13.34 2.67 5.25
N VAL A 31 -12.84 1.70 6.05
CA VAL A 31 -13.02 1.70 7.53
C VAL A 31 -12.02 2.60 8.27
N THR A 32 -12.50 3.33 9.28
CA THR A 32 -11.68 3.97 10.31
C THR A 32 -11.92 3.32 11.66
N SER A 33 -10.87 2.83 12.32
CA SER A 33 -10.83 2.92 13.78
C SER A 33 -10.63 4.40 14.18
N HIS A 34 -10.82 4.73 15.45
CA HIS A 34 -10.62 6.09 15.99
C HIS A 34 -9.23 6.70 15.67
N TRP A 35 -8.25 5.86 15.34
CA TRP A 35 -6.81 6.14 15.28
C TRP A 35 -6.28 6.65 13.93
N ALA A 36 -7.14 6.99 12.97
CA ALA A 36 -6.78 7.56 11.66
C ALA A 36 -6.28 9.03 11.73
N ALA A 37 -5.40 9.33 12.69
CA ALA A 37 -5.21 10.67 13.25
C ALA A 37 -4.26 11.61 12.47
N SER A 38 -3.30 11.09 11.70
CA SER A 38 -2.34 11.92 10.92
C SER A 38 -1.57 11.13 9.87
N LEU A 39 -1.27 11.75 8.72
CA LEU A 39 -0.40 11.22 7.66
C LEU A 39 1.12 11.35 7.99
N ASP A 40 1.49 11.86 9.16
CA ASP A 40 2.88 12.12 9.55
C ASP A 40 3.83 10.91 9.49
N PRO A 41 3.43 9.63 9.69
CA PRO A 41 4.32 8.50 9.43
C PRO A 41 4.81 8.48 7.98
N PHE A 42 3.88 8.59 7.02
CA PHE A 42 4.16 8.57 5.59
C PHE A 42 4.86 9.86 5.14
N LYS A 43 4.51 11.02 5.70
CA LYS A 43 5.18 12.31 5.43
C LYS A 43 6.66 12.25 5.86
N ARG A 44 6.93 11.80 7.09
CA ARG A 44 8.30 11.69 7.64
C ARG A 44 9.13 10.66 6.87
N GLY A 45 8.59 9.49 6.55
CA GLY A 45 9.31 8.48 5.76
C GLY A 45 9.65 8.95 4.35
N LEU A 46 8.73 9.65 3.67
CA LEU A 46 8.98 10.18 2.32
C LEU A 46 10.03 11.30 2.34
N VAL A 47 9.98 12.19 3.35
CA VAL A 47 11.03 13.20 3.58
C VAL A 47 12.39 12.54 3.89
N ALA A 48 12.41 11.47 4.69
CA ALA A 48 13.63 10.73 5.00
C ALA A 48 14.24 10.06 3.77
N ASP A 49 13.47 9.30 2.98
CA ASP A 49 13.98 8.65 1.77
C ASP A 49 14.50 9.65 0.73
N MET A 50 13.86 10.82 0.57
CA MET A 50 14.36 11.88 -0.31
C MET A 50 15.67 12.49 0.22
N ARG A 51 15.83 12.64 1.53
CA ARG A 51 17.08 13.11 2.16
C ARG A 51 18.20 12.09 2.07
N ASP A 52 17.93 10.82 2.37
CA ASP A 52 18.86 9.69 2.22
C ASP A 52 19.35 9.58 0.76
N SER A 53 18.42 9.71 -0.20
CA SER A 53 18.76 9.73 -1.62
C SER A 53 19.59 10.95 -2.00
N ALA A 54 19.26 12.14 -1.50
CA ALA A 54 20.02 13.36 -1.81
C ALA A 54 21.44 13.33 -1.22
N ALA A 55 21.62 12.82 0.00
CA ALA A 55 22.93 12.61 0.61
C ALA A 55 23.72 11.54 -0.17
N GLY A 56 23.11 10.38 -0.41
CA GLY A 56 23.77 9.29 -1.15
C GLY A 56 24.16 9.63 -2.59
N LEU A 57 23.51 10.60 -3.23
CA LEU A 57 23.91 11.12 -4.55
C LEU A 57 25.09 12.09 -4.47
N LYS A 58 25.26 12.82 -3.36
CA LYS A 58 26.42 13.72 -3.15
C LYS A 58 27.68 12.98 -2.72
N ASP A 59 27.51 11.89 -1.98
CA ASP A 59 28.60 11.06 -1.45
C ASP A 59 29.08 9.96 -2.45
N ASP A 60 28.63 10.00 -3.71
CA ASP A 60 28.72 8.92 -4.72
C ASP A 60 28.28 7.52 -4.26
N ARG A 61 27.45 7.45 -3.20
CA ARG A 61 26.84 6.21 -2.69
C ARG A 61 25.62 5.80 -3.54
N ARG A 62 25.80 5.78 -4.87
CA ARG A 62 24.76 5.68 -5.91
C ARG A 62 23.81 4.49 -5.72
N ALA A 63 24.32 3.33 -5.28
CA ALA A 63 23.50 2.15 -5.03
C ALA A 63 22.47 2.36 -3.90
N SER A 64 22.90 2.85 -2.74
CA SER A 64 22.01 3.20 -1.62
C SER A 64 21.10 4.37 -1.96
N ALA A 65 21.58 5.35 -2.73
CA ALA A 65 20.78 6.50 -3.15
C ALA A 65 19.60 6.07 -4.04
N MET A 66 19.85 5.19 -5.02
CA MET A 66 18.80 4.64 -5.88
C MET A 66 17.86 3.70 -5.12
N ALA A 67 18.32 3.01 -4.07
CA ALA A 67 17.45 2.24 -3.19
C ALA A 67 16.47 3.15 -2.45
N ALA A 68 16.95 4.24 -1.83
CA ALA A 68 16.10 5.24 -1.17
C ALA A 68 15.14 5.91 -2.16
N LEU A 69 15.61 6.30 -3.35
CA LEU A 69 14.78 6.90 -4.41
C LEU A 69 13.66 5.97 -4.90
N ASN A 70 13.87 4.65 -4.87
CA ASN A 70 12.83 3.66 -5.17
C ASN A 70 11.80 3.55 -4.04
N ARG A 71 12.21 3.56 -2.76
CA ARG A 71 11.29 3.57 -1.60
C ARG A 71 10.43 4.84 -1.58
N ALA A 72 11.06 6.01 -1.75
CA ALA A 72 10.39 7.30 -1.91
C ALA A 72 9.31 7.24 -3.01
N ARG A 73 9.64 6.65 -4.18
CA ARG A 73 8.69 6.51 -5.29
C ARG A 73 7.48 5.64 -4.92
N HIS A 74 7.67 4.51 -4.21
CA HIS A 74 6.54 3.65 -3.81
C HIS A 74 5.61 4.37 -2.84
N LEU A 75 6.20 5.03 -1.85
CA LEU A 75 5.48 5.79 -0.83
C LEU A 75 4.75 7.00 -1.44
N ALA A 76 5.38 7.71 -2.38
CA ALA A 76 4.77 8.81 -3.13
C ALA A 76 3.62 8.33 -4.06
N LEU A 77 3.73 7.15 -4.67
CA LEU A 77 2.63 6.57 -5.46
C LEU A 77 1.46 6.13 -4.56
N ALA A 78 1.74 5.53 -3.41
CA ALA A 78 0.73 5.17 -2.42
C ALA A 78 -0.04 6.40 -1.90
N THR A 79 0.64 7.52 -1.62
CA THR A 79 0.00 8.74 -1.10
C THR A 79 -0.69 9.58 -2.17
N THR A 80 -0.10 9.76 -3.35
CA THR A 80 -0.69 10.60 -4.41
C THR A 80 -1.98 10.04 -5.03
N THR A 81 -2.27 8.75 -4.81
CA THR A 81 -3.49 8.09 -5.30
C THR A 81 -4.59 7.98 -4.25
N VAL A 82 -4.39 8.49 -3.03
CA VAL A 82 -5.44 8.60 -2.00
C VAL A 82 -6.42 9.70 -2.38
N GLY A 83 -7.62 9.32 -2.83
CA GLY A 83 -8.66 10.25 -3.29
C GLY A 83 -9.34 11.11 -2.21
N SER A 84 -8.96 10.95 -0.94
CA SER A 84 -9.55 11.64 0.22
C SER A 84 -8.62 12.60 0.95
N LEU A 85 -7.46 12.91 0.35
CA LEU A 85 -6.58 13.97 0.86
C LEU A 85 -7.16 15.36 0.57
N ASP A 86 -6.98 16.30 1.49
CA ASP A 86 -7.25 17.70 1.20
C ASP A 86 -6.37 18.20 0.05
N GLN A 87 -6.81 19.27 -0.63
CA GLN A 87 -6.15 19.76 -1.84
C GLN A 87 -4.68 20.16 -1.61
N GLN A 88 -4.33 20.70 -0.44
CA GLN A 88 -2.99 21.20 -0.14
C GLN A 88 -2.01 20.05 0.18
N THR A 89 -2.42 19.10 1.03
CA THR A 89 -1.66 17.87 1.29
C THR A 89 -1.50 17.04 0.03
N ALA A 90 -2.57 16.86 -0.76
CA ALA A 90 -2.52 16.17 -2.04
C ALA A 90 -1.57 16.84 -3.04
N GLN A 91 -1.53 18.18 -3.06
CA GLN A 91 -0.61 18.94 -3.90
C GLN A 91 0.86 18.77 -3.44
N ALA A 92 1.13 18.78 -2.14
CA ALA A 92 2.47 18.56 -1.60
C ALA A 92 3.00 17.15 -1.93
N PHE A 93 2.20 16.10 -1.78
CA PHE A 93 2.57 14.74 -2.18
C PHE A 93 2.77 14.62 -3.70
N ARG A 94 1.95 15.29 -4.53
CA ARG A 94 2.15 15.33 -6.00
C ARG A 94 3.46 16.02 -6.38
N GLN A 95 3.77 17.16 -5.76
CA GLN A 95 5.04 17.87 -5.97
C GLN A 95 6.26 17.01 -5.58
N ALA A 96 6.20 16.28 -4.47
CA ALA A 96 7.24 15.33 -4.09
C ALA A 96 7.38 14.18 -5.11
N HIS A 97 6.27 13.62 -5.60
CA HIS A 97 6.29 12.57 -6.62
C HIS A 97 6.92 13.03 -7.95
N ASP A 98 6.59 14.24 -8.43
CA ASP A 98 7.16 14.78 -9.65
C ASP A 98 8.63 15.19 -9.48
N ALA A 99 9.04 15.65 -8.29
CA ALA A 99 10.45 15.84 -7.95
C ALA A 99 11.23 14.52 -7.98
N ILE A 100 10.67 13.42 -7.45
CA ILE A 100 11.25 12.07 -7.52
C ILE A 100 11.39 11.60 -8.98
N LYS A 101 10.38 11.82 -9.83
CA LYS A 101 10.45 11.53 -11.28
C LYS A 101 11.57 12.33 -11.96
N LYS A 102 11.64 13.64 -11.69
CA LYS A 102 12.68 14.54 -12.22
C LYS A 102 14.09 14.16 -11.75
N ALA A 103 14.24 13.77 -10.49
CA ALA A 103 15.51 13.32 -9.93
C ALA A 103 16.00 12.02 -10.59
N ARG A 104 15.11 11.06 -10.88
CA ARG A 104 15.47 9.84 -11.62
C ARG A 104 16.02 10.16 -13.01
N ALA A 105 15.35 11.03 -13.77
CA ALA A 105 15.83 11.47 -15.08
C ALA A 105 17.22 12.13 -14.97
N LEU A 106 17.41 13.05 -14.03
CA LEU A 106 18.71 13.70 -13.79
C LEU A 106 19.84 12.71 -13.43
N VAL A 107 19.56 11.62 -12.70
CA VAL A 107 20.55 10.55 -12.42
C VAL A 107 20.83 9.66 -13.64
N GLN A 108 19.90 9.57 -14.60
CA GLN A 108 20.10 8.91 -15.89
C GLN A 108 20.91 9.80 -16.85
N ASP A 109 20.64 11.12 -16.84
CA ASP A 109 21.38 12.15 -17.59
C ASP A 109 22.82 12.41 -17.07
N GLY A 110 23.27 11.70 -16.03
CA GLY A 110 24.60 11.86 -15.43
C GLY A 110 24.77 13.12 -14.57
N ARG A 111 23.70 13.62 -13.94
CA ARG A 111 23.65 14.89 -13.18
C ARG A 111 23.16 14.68 -11.72
N PRO A 112 23.84 13.83 -10.93
CA PRO A 112 23.35 13.40 -9.61
C PRO A 112 23.27 14.53 -8.58
N GLU A 113 24.09 15.57 -8.69
CA GLU A 113 24.10 16.73 -7.79
C GLU A 113 22.81 17.53 -7.94
N ARG A 114 22.38 17.78 -9.18
CA ARG A 114 21.10 18.43 -9.50
C ARG A 114 19.89 17.58 -9.13
N ALA A 115 20.02 16.25 -9.16
CA ALA A 115 19.00 15.36 -8.61
C ALA A 115 18.91 15.49 -7.07
N ALA A 116 20.05 15.58 -6.37
CA ALA A 116 20.11 15.80 -4.93
C ALA A 116 19.54 17.18 -4.52
N GLU A 117 19.79 18.24 -5.30
CA GLU A 117 19.16 19.56 -5.13
C GLU A 117 17.63 19.48 -5.20
N VAL A 118 17.09 18.87 -6.27
CA VAL A 118 15.65 18.71 -6.48
C VAL A 118 15.00 17.91 -5.34
N LEU A 119 15.64 16.83 -4.89
CA LEU A 119 15.15 16.03 -3.76
C LEU A 119 15.21 16.78 -2.43
N GLY A 120 16.29 17.53 -2.16
CA GLY A 120 16.42 18.33 -0.95
C GLY A 120 15.40 19.47 -0.86
N GLN A 121 15.13 20.14 -2.00
CA GLN A 121 14.07 21.15 -2.11
C GLN A 121 12.69 20.54 -1.88
N ALA A 122 12.37 19.42 -2.55
CA ALA A 122 11.08 18.74 -2.40
C ALA A 122 10.83 18.22 -0.98
N ALA A 123 11.85 17.64 -0.33
CA ALA A 123 11.79 17.23 1.07
C ALA A 123 11.52 18.42 2.01
N SER A 124 12.19 19.55 1.79
CA SER A 124 12.00 20.78 2.59
C SER A 124 10.64 21.44 2.36
N GLY A 125 10.04 21.27 1.18
CA GLY A 125 8.67 21.70 0.88
C GLY A 125 7.62 20.80 1.51
N LEU A 126 7.76 19.47 1.38
CA LEU A 126 6.83 18.49 1.94
C LEU A 126 6.83 18.49 3.49
N GLU A 127 8.00 18.70 4.11
CA GLU A 127 8.10 18.82 5.57
C GLU A 127 7.28 20.00 6.12
N LYS A 128 7.33 21.14 5.42
CA LYS A 128 6.59 22.38 5.74
C LYS A 128 5.13 22.36 5.31
N ALA A 129 4.71 21.43 4.46
CA ALA A 129 3.31 21.28 4.09
C ALA A 129 2.49 20.86 5.32
N PRO A 130 1.25 21.38 5.49
CA PRO A 130 0.37 20.90 6.55
C PRO A 130 0.14 19.40 6.38
N THR A 131 0.03 18.69 7.50
CA THR A 131 -0.38 17.29 7.49
C THR A 131 -1.90 17.24 7.65
N GLY A 132 -2.63 17.12 6.55
CA GLY A 132 -4.06 16.86 6.60
C GLY A 132 -4.38 15.52 7.27
N GLN A 133 -5.60 15.40 7.79
CA GLN A 133 -6.20 14.10 8.04
C GLN A 133 -6.76 13.55 6.72
N PRO A 134 -6.58 12.26 6.41
CA PRO A 134 -7.29 11.66 5.29
C PRO A 134 -8.79 11.63 5.65
N ALA A 135 -9.68 12.03 4.75
CA ALA A 135 -11.10 11.96 5.06
C ALA A 135 -11.54 10.51 5.31
N ALA A 136 -12.40 10.31 6.32
CA ALA A 136 -13.01 9.03 6.63
C ALA A 136 -14.01 8.61 5.55
N PHE A 137 -14.34 7.31 5.51
CA PHE A 137 -15.37 6.74 4.65
C PHE A 137 -16.06 5.56 5.41
N GLY A 138 -16.68 4.55 4.75
CA GLY A 138 -17.18 3.31 5.39
C GLY A 138 -16.72 1.95 4.80
N ALA A 139 -15.99 1.15 5.58
CA ALA A 139 -15.51 -0.23 5.37
C ALA A 139 -15.27 -0.79 3.95
N ALA A 140 -16.31 -1.29 3.28
CA ALA A 140 -16.24 -2.54 2.52
C ALA A 140 -15.63 -2.44 1.11
N ASP A 141 -15.81 -1.30 0.43
CA ASP A 141 -15.62 -1.21 -1.02
C ASP A 141 -14.14 -1.09 -1.43
N VAL A 142 -13.33 -0.36 -0.65
CA VAL A 142 -11.89 -0.20 -0.98
C VAL A 142 -11.09 -1.48 -0.68
N LEU A 143 -11.61 -2.40 0.15
CA LEU A 143 -10.95 -3.68 0.45
C LEU A 143 -10.74 -4.51 -0.81
N SER A 144 -11.81 -4.73 -1.58
CA SER A 144 -11.80 -5.53 -2.82
C SER A 144 -10.88 -4.94 -3.89
N GLY A 145 -10.68 -3.62 -3.91
CA GLY A 145 -9.75 -2.93 -4.81
C GLY A 145 -8.28 -2.90 -4.35
N ALA A 146 -8.00 -3.37 -3.14
CA ALA A 146 -6.68 -3.35 -2.50
C ALA A 146 -6.02 -4.73 -2.35
N LEU A 147 -6.80 -5.82 -2.38
CA LEU A 147 -6.23 -7.17 -2.37
C LEU A 147 -5.34 -7.40 -3.60
N GLY A 148 -4.24 -8.15 -3.43
CA GLY A 148 -3.26 -8.38 -4.48
C GLY A 148 -2.28 -7.22 -4.74
N GLN A 149 -2.51 -6.03 -4.16
CA GLN A 149 -1.56 -4.92 -4.26
C GLN A 149 -0.30 -5.16 -3.41
N THR A 150 0.79 -4.45 -3.73
CA THR A 150 2.03 -4.50 -2.94
C THR A 150 1.87 -3.64 -1.69
N ALA A 151 2.02 -4.25 -0.51
CA ALA A 151 2.05 -3.54 0.76
C ALA A 151 3.44 -2.96 1.02
N VAL A 152 3.51 -1.69 1.41
CA VAL A 152 4.74 -1.01 1.83
C VAL A 152 4.61 -0.46 3.25
N ASN A 153 5.72 -0.32 3.98
CA ASN A 153 5.72 0.36 5.28
C ASN A 153 5.78 1.89 5.13
N ALA A 154 5.77 2.60 6.26
CA ALA A 154 5.89 4.06 6.29
C ALA A 154 7.21 4.60 5.69
N ARG A 155 8.21 3.73 5.49
CA ARG A 155 9.52 4.01 4.87
C ARG A 155 9.62 3.49 3.42
N GLY A 156 8.49 3.22 2.75
CA GLY A 156 8.45 2.78 1.35
C GLY A 156 9.08 1.40 1.06
N GLU A 157 9.47 0.64 2.09
CA GLU A 157 9.98 -0.73 1.95
C GLU A 157 8.83 -1.69 1.63
N SER A 158 8.99 -2.55 0.63
CA SER A 158 7.99 -3.59 0.32
C SER A 158 7.97 -4.66 1.42
N LEU A 159 6.79 -4.87 2.00
CA LEU A 159 6.53 -5.87 3.04
C LEU A 159 6.03 -7.20 2.45
N GLY A 160 5.28 -7.14 1.34
CA GLY A 160 4.65 -8.30 0.71
C GLY A 160 3.45 -7.90 -0.15
N THR A 161 2.53 -8.84 -0.35
CA THR A 161 1.24 -8.61 -1.04
C THR A 161 0.10 -8.54 -0.02
N LEU A 162 -0.82 -7.58 -0.12
CA LEU A 162 -2.01 -7.57 0.74
C LEU A 162 -2.93 -8.74 0.37
N ASN A 163 -3.20 -9.62 1.33
CA ASN A 163 -4.02 -10.83 1.15
C ASN A 163 -5.43 -10.68 1.75
N ALA A 164 -5.51 -10.02 2.91
CA ALA A 164 -6.77 -9.56 3.52
C ALA A 164 -6.50 -8.35 4.41
N LEU A 165 -7.54 -7.61 4.77
CA LEU A 165 -7.49 -6.50 5.71
C LEU A 165 -8.79 -6.57 6.53
N ARG A 166 -8.67 -6.79 7.85
CA ARG A 166 -9.80 -7.12 8.74
C ARG A 166 -9.76 -6.25 10.00
N ALA A 167 -10.92 -5.90 10.55
CA ALA A 167 -10.97 -5.33 11.91
C ALA A 167 -10.87 -6.46 12.94
N ASP A 168 -10.06 -6.27 13.98
CA ASP A 168 -10.03 -7.10 15.18
C ASP A 168 -10.24 -6.17 16.38
N LYS A 169 -11.43 -6.25 17.01
CA LYS A 169 -11.86 -5.32 18.06
C LYS A 169 -11.67 -3.85 17.65
N ASP A 170 -10.68 -3.18 18.22
CA ASP A 170 -10.43 -1.74 18.09
C ASP A 170 -9.32 -1.37 17.08
N HIS A 171 -8.67 -2.37 16.48
CA HIS A 171 -7.53 -2.18 15.55
C HIS A 171 -7.76 -2.85 14.19
N LEU A 172 -7.10 -2.32 13.17
CA LEU A 172 -7.14 -2.84 11.81
C LEU A 172 -5.93 -3.75 11.58
N VAL A 173 -6.16 -4.96 11.07
CA VAL A 173 -5.14 -6.00 10.89
C VAL A 173 -4.98 -6.32 9.41
N ALA A 174 -3.80 -6.05 8.86
CA ALA A 174 -3.42 -6.35 7.49
C ALA A 174 -2.76 -7.75 7.42
N ASP A 175 -3.40 -8.70 6.75
CA ASP A 175 -2.80 -9.99 6.43
C ASP A 175 -1.94 -9.85 5.17
N LEU A 176 -0.62 -9.88 5.34
CA LEU A 176 0.32 -9.80 4.24
C LEU A 176 0.83 -11.19 3.84
N ARG A 177 0.78 -11.51 2.55
CA ARG A 177 1.48 -12.67 1.98
C ARG A 177 2.92 -12.27 1.68
N VAL A 178 3.87 -12.89 2.38
CA VAL A 178 5.30 -12.56 2.36
C VAL A 178 6.12 -13.75 1.86
N GLY A 179 6.97 -13.50 0.87
CA GLY A 179 7.83 -14.51 0.25
C GLY A 179 7.09 -15.50 -0.66
N GLY A 180 7.79 -16.58 -1.01
CA GLY A 180 7.36 -17.57 -1.99
C GLY A 180 7.53 -17.12 -3.46
N VAL A 181 7.46 -18.08 -4.37
CA VAL A 181 7.46 -17.87 -5.83
C VAL A 181 6.18 -18.47 -6.39
N LEU A 182 5.42 -17.70 -7.16
CA LEU A 182 4.08 -18.07 -7.67
C LEU A 182 3.09 -18.56 -6.57
N GLY A 183 3.32 -18.18 -5.31
CA GLY A 183 2.54 -18.59 -4.15
C GLY A 183 3.07 -19.82 -3.40
N LEU A 184 3.97 -20.61 -4.00
CA LEU A 184 4.61 -21.73 -3.32
C LEU A 184 5.62 -21.22 -2.28
N GLY A 185 5.54 -21.75 -1.05
CA GLY A 185 6.39 -21.33 0.07
C GLY A 185 6.10 -19.93 0.63
N ALA A 186 5.01 -19.29 0.20
CA ALA A 186 4.58 -18.00 0.74
C ALA A 186 3.94 -18.16 2.13
N LYS A 187 4.19 -17.21 3.05
CA LYS A 187 3.57 -17.19 4.39
C LYS A 187 2.66 -15.98 4.56
N THR A 188 1.49 -16.18 5.17
CA THR A 188 0.64 -15.07 5.62
C THR A 188 1.10 -14.57 6.98
N ILE A 189 1.22 -13.26 7.14
CA ILE A 189 1.65 -12.58 8.36
C ILE A 189 0.63 -11.47 8.64
N SER A 190 -0.18 -11.65 9.69
CA SER A 190 -1.01 -10.57 10.23
C SER A 190 -0.13 -9.48 10.82
N LEU A 191 -0.40 -8.22 10.45
CA LEU A 191 0.21 -7.03 11.01
C LEU A 191 -0.86 -6.08 11.53
N ASP A 192 -0.62 -5.57 12.73
CA ASP A 192 -1.35 -4.45 13.30
C ASP A 192 -1.05 -3.21 12.44
N ALA A 193 -2.08 -2.70 11.78
CA ALA A 193 -1.99 -1.63 10.80
C ALA A 193 -2.77 -0.42 11.32
N GLU A 194 -2.17 0.26 12.31
CA GLU A 194 -2.72 1.43 13.01
C GLU A 194 -3.33 2.47 12.05
N GLN A 195 -2.73 2.62 10.86
CA GLN A 195 -3.30 3.33 9.73
C GLN A 195 -2.96 2.60 8.42
N VAL A 196 -3.85 2.71 7.44
CA VAL A 196 -3.66 2.18 6.08
C VAL A 196 -4.04 3.22 5.04
N LEU A 197 -3.12 3.52 4.12
CA LEU A 197 -3.40 4.30 2.92
C LEU A 197 -3.57 3.36 1.73
N LEU A 198 -4.80 3.30 1.23
CA LEU A 198 -5.20 2.48 0.09
C LEU A 198 -4.99 3.27 -1.21
N GLY A 199 -3.74 3.30 -1.68
CA GLY A 199 -3.36 3.83 -2.98
C GLY A 199 -3.47 2.79 -4.10
N ARG A 200 -2.87 3.09 -5.25
CA ARG A 200 -2.63 2.19 -6.38
C ARG A 200 -1.27 2.48 -7.02
N PRO A 201 -0.43 1.47 -7.35
CA PRO A 201 -0.58 0.02 -7.13
C PRO A 201 -0.01 -0.45 -5.77
N TYR A 202 0.11 0.46 -4.81
CA TYR A 202 0.67 0.21 -3.48
C TYR A 202 -0.33 0.59 -2.39
N VAL A 203 -0.42 -0.25 -1.35
CA VAL A 203 -1.04 0.16 -0.08
C VAL A 203 0.07 0.40 0.94
N ALA A 204 0.05 1.56 1.60
CA ALA A 204 1.03 1.90 2.62
C ALA A 204 0.44 1.67 4.02
N LEU A 205 1.18 0.96 4.87
CA LEU A 205 0.84 0.71 6.27
C LEU A 205 1.65 1.66 7.16
N ALA A 206 1.02 2.30 8.14
CA ALA A 206 1.70 3.08 9.17
C ALA A 206 2.36 2.13 10.18
N THR A 207 3.44 1.48 9.75
CA THR A 207 4.26 0.61 10.58
C THR A 207 5.73 0.91 10.37
N GLU A 208 6.52 0.77 11.43
CA GLU A 208 7.99 0.82 11.41
C GLU A 208 8.62 -0.56 11.13
N ALA A 209 7.80 -1.63 11.05
CA ALA A 209 8.27 -2.98 10.83
C ALA A 209 8.96 -3.14 9.46
N ARG A 210 10.11 -3.82 9.43
CA ARG A 210 10.83 -4.12 8.18
C ARG A 210 10.53 -5.54 7.72
N ALA A 211 10.67 -5.80 6.41
CA ALA A 211 10.47 -7.13 5.84
C ALA A 211 11.37 -8.23 6.44
N THR A 212 12.56 -7.86 6.97
CA THR A 212 13.45 -8.74 7.74
C THR A 212 12.80 -9.25 9.02
N ASP A 213 12.06 -8.38 9.70
CA ASP A 213 11.50 -8.63 11.02
C ASP A 213 10.26 -9.50 10.89
N LEU A 214 9.47 -9.27 9.83
CA LEU A 214 8.37 -10.15 9.43
C LEU A 214 8.87 -11.58 9.17
N ARG A 215 9.93 -11.74 8.36
CA ARG A 215 10.58 -13.04 8.12
C ARG A 215 11.01 -13.71 9.43
N ARG A 216 11.68 -12.98 10.33
CA ARG A 216 12.15 -13.51 11.64
C ARG A 216 11.01 -13.84 12.61
N LYS A 217 9.92 -13.07 12.62
CA LYS A 217 8.70 -13.37 13.42
C LYS A 217 8.01 -14.63 12.88
N SER A 218 8.05 -14.87 11.56
CA SER A 218 7.49 -16.06 10.89
C SER A 218 8.29 -17.36 11.03
N SER A 219 9.54 -17.31 11.54
CA SER A 219 10.33 -18.52 11.82
C SER A 219 10.27 -18.97 13.28
N ARG A 220 9.84 -18.11 14.20
CA ARG A 220 9.71 -18.44 15.64
C ARG A 220 8.36 -19.01 16.06
N ARG A 221 7.30 -18.92 15.25
CA ARG A 221 6.00 -19.58 15.51
C ARG A 221 5.88 -20.96 14.85
N GLY A 222 6.94 -21.77 14.96
CA GLY A 222 7.05 -23.05 14.26
C GLY A 222 7.85 -24.09 15.04
N SER A 223 7.76 -24.08 16.37
CA SER A 223 8.26 -25.10 17.31
C SER A 223 7.86 -24.75 18.74
N PRO A 224 7.28 -25.67 19.52
CA PRO A 224 6.33 -26.71 19.11
C PRO A 224 4.88 -26.17 18.99
#